data_AF-A0AB74LU54-F1
#
_entry.id   AF-A0AB74LU54-F1
#
_cell.length_a   1.000
_cell.length_b   1.000
_cell.length_c   1.000
_cell.angle_alpha   90.00
_cell.angle_beta   90.00
_cell.angle_gamma   90.00
#
_symmetry.space_group_name_H-M   'P 1'
#
loop_
_entity.id
_entity.type
_entity.pdbx_description
1 polymer ?
#
loop_
_entity_poly.entity_id
_entity_poly.type
_entity_poly.pdbx_seq_one_letter_code
_entity_poly.pdbx_strand_id
1 'polypeptide(L)'
;MALVIPADIATKLAKLLPRLGSEHVGEVVATVRAIGRTLSAAGLDWHALAAAVEAPSSGPRPFDLSTFADMMAEAAQATTARDDAGKAPEAPARAWGMKLGEDRVEPWTTVAQHALMLDWTFLKAQGGRILTKEERRRLKEWARLGLLT
;
A
#
# COMPACT_ATOMS: atom_id res chain seq x y z
N MET A 1 26.50 -29.61 -5.58
CA MET A 1 25.97 -28.35 -6.16
C MET A 1 24.68 -28.71 -6.87
N ALA A 2 23.54 -28.12 -6.49
CA ALA A 2 22.28 -28.37 -7.18
C ALA A 2 22.39 -27.80 -8.60
N LEU A 3 22.41 -28.68 -9.59
CA LEU A 3 22.50 -28.29 -10.99
C LEU A 3 21.10 -27.89 -11.44
N VAL A 4 20.88 -26.58 -11.60
CA VAL A 4 19.58 -26.03 -11.99
C VAL A 4 19.33 -26.34 -13.46
N ILE A 5 18.19 -26.98 -13.77
CA ILE A 5 17.79 -27.22 -15.16
C ILE A 5 17.39 -25.87 -15.80
N PRO A 6 18.00 -25.48 -16.93
CA PRO A 6 17.61 -24.26 -17.65
C PRO A 6 16.13 -24.27 -18.07
N ALA A 7 15.48 -23.11 -18.05
CA ALA A 7 14.04 -22.98 -18.28
C ALA A 7 13.58 -23.45 -19.68
N ASP A 8 14.43 -23.28 -20.71
CA ASP A 8 14.16 -23.74 -22.07
C ASP A 8 14.17 -25.27 -22.17
N ILE A 9 15.09 -25.93 -21.45
CA ILE A 9 15.16 -27.39 -21.32
C ILE A 9 13.99 -27.91 -20.50
N ALA A 10 13.67 -27.27 -19.38
CA ALA A 10 12.52 -27.61 -18.55
C ALA A 10 11.21 -27.61 -19.35
N THR A 11 11.01 -26.62 -20.23
CA THR A 11 9.83 -26.52 -21.10
C THR A 11 9.76 -27.68 -22.10
N LYS A 12 10.90 -28.14 -22.63
CA LYS A 12 10.96 -29.29 -23.54
C LYS A 12 10.70 -30.60 -22.80
N LEU A 13 11.28 -30.76 -21.61
CA LEU A 13 11.08 -31.92 -20.74
C LEU A 13 9.62 -32.06 -20.30
N ALA A 14 8.96 -30.95 -19.96
CA ALA A 14 7.54 -30.94 -19.60
C ALA A 14 6.62 -31.53 -20.68
N LYS A 15 7.01 -31.44 -21.96
CA LYS A 15 6.25 -32.03 -23.08
C LYS A 15 6.59 -33.51 -23.30
N LEU A 16 7.78 -33.95 -22.91
CA LEU A 16 8.25 -35.33 -23.11
C LEU A 16 7.86 -36.25 -21.95
N LEU A 17 7.88 -35.75 -20.72
CA LEU A 17 7.57 -36.54 -19.51
C LEU A 17 6.20 -37.24 -19.57
N PRO A 18 5.10 -36.60 -20.02
CA PRO A 18 3.80 -37.28 -20.14
C PRO A 18 3.81 -38.47 -21.10
N ARG A 19 4.68 -38.46 -22.13
CA ARG A 19 4.76 -39.54 -23.13
C ARG A 19 5.39 -40.82 -22.59
N LEU A 20 6.00 -40.77 -21.40
CA LEU A 20 6.46 -41.97 -20.69
C LEU A 20 5.29 -42.83 -20.19
N GLY A 21 4.07 -42.27 -20.09
CA GLY A 21 2.86 -43.01 -19.77
C GLY A 21 2.13 -43.62 -20.97
N SER A 22 2.77 -43.70 -22.15
CA SER A 22 2.18 -44.35 -23.32
C SER A 22 2.12 -45.87 -23.15
N GLU A 23 1.03 -46.50 -23.61
CA GLU A 23 0.85 -47.96 -23.66
C GLU A 23 1.77 -48.64 -24.71
N HIS A 24 2.36 -47.85 -25.60
CA HIS A 24 3.25 -48.34 -26.64
C HIS A 24 4.70 -48.31 -26.17
N VAL A 25 5.27 -49.49 -25.90
CA VAL A 25 6.67 -49.64 -25.44
C VAL A 25 7.67 -48.93 -26.37
N GLY A 26 7.45 -48.97 -27.69
CA GLY A 26 8.30 -48.29 -28.66
C GLY A 26 8.32 -46.77 -28.49
N GLU A 27 7.18 -46.17 -28.12
CA GLU A 27 7.08 -44.75 -27.84
C GLU A 27 7.75 -44.36 -26.53
N VAL A 28 7.62 -45.19 -25.49
CA VAL A 28 8.30 -44.98 -24.20
C VAL A 28 9.82 -44.99 -24.40
N VAL A 29 10.36 -46.01 -25.09
CA VAL A 29 11.81 -46.11 -25.35
C VAL A 29 12.30 -44.93 -26.21
N ALA A 30 11.54 -44.53 -27.22
CA ALA A 30 11.87 -43.36 -28.04
C ALA A 30 11.88 -42.07 -27.21
N THR A 31 10.92 -41.93 -26.29
CA THR A 31 10.78 -40.78 -25.39
C THR A 31 11.92 -40.71 -24.38
N VAL A 32 12.29 -41.82 -23.73
CA VAL A 32 13.44 -41.89 -22.82
C VAL A 32 14.72 -41.47 -23.54
N ARG A 33 14.94 -41.97 -24.76
CA ARG A 33 16.11 -41.56 -25.58
C ARG A 33 16.06 -40.07 -25.95
N ALA A 34 14.88 -39.54 -26.24
CA ALA A 34 14.71 -38.12 -26.55
C ALA A 34 15.00 -37.23 -25.33
N ILE A 35 14.56 -37.62 -24.14
CA ILE A 35 14.88 -36.94 -22.87
C ILE A 35 16.39 -36.98 -22.63
N GLY A 36 17.03 -38.14 -22.77
CA GLY A 36 18.48 -38.28 -22.60
C GLY A 36 19.28 -37.36 -23.54
N ARG A 37 18.90 -37.27 -24.82
CA ARG A 37 19.53 -36.32 -25.77
C ARG A 37 19.29 -34.86 -25.37
N THR A 38 18.10 -34.53 -24.88
CA THR A 38 17.74 -33.17 -24.48
C THR A 38 18.53 -32.71 -23.26
N LEU A 39 18.73 -33.60 -22.27
CA LEU A 39 19.59 -33.35 -21.12
C LEU A 39 21.06 -33.23 -21.52
N SER A 40 21.56 -34.16 -22.34
CA SER A 40 22.95 -34.15 -22.79
C SER A 40 23.31 -32.91 -23.60
N ALA A 41 22.38 -32.38 -24.42
CA ALA A 41 22.57 -31.12 -25.15
C ALA A 41 22.80 -29.91 -24.22
N ALA A 42 22.35 -30.00 -22.96
CA ALA A 42 22.55 -28.98 -21.94
C ALA A 42 23.69 -29.33 -20.95
N GLY A 43 24.46 -30.38 -21.21
CA GLY A 43 25.50 -30.87 -20.29
C GLY A 43 24.94 -31.49 -19.00
N LEU A 44 23.67 -31.91 -19.01
CA LEU A 44 22.97 -32.51 -17.87
C LEU A 44 22.82 -34.02 -18.06
N ASP A 45 22.52 -34.72 -16.96
CA ASP A 45 22.23 -36.16 -16.93
C ASP A 45 20.92 -36.46 -16.20
N TRP A 46 20.61 -37.76 -16.05
CA TRP A 46 19.41 -38.22 -15.34
C TRP A 46 19.43 -37.90 -13.85
N HIS A 47 20.62 -37.78 -13.24
CA HIS A 47 20.74 -37.40 -11.82
C HIS A 47 20.35 -35.95 -11.61
N ALA A 48 20.70 -35.05 -12.55
CA ALA A 48 20.24 -33.67 -12.54
C ALA A 48 18.70 -33.58 -12.64
N LEU A 49 18.08 -34.43 -13.47
CA LEU A 49 16.62 -34.50 -13.57
C LEU A 49 15.98 -34.97 -12.26
N ALA A 50 16.52 -36.04 -11.64
CA ALA A 50 16.01 -36.54 -10.37
C ALA A 50 16.09 -35.48 -9.26
N ALA A 51 17.25 -34.81 -9.14
CA ALA A 51 17.44 -33.75 -8.17
C ALA A 51 16.47 -32.57 -8.36
N ALA A 52 16.12 -32.24 -9.61
CA ALA A 52 15.15 -31.18 -9.90
C ALA A 52 13.71 -31.55 -9.54
N VAL A 53 13.35 -32.83 -9.60
CA VAL A 53 12.03 -33.33 -9.17
C VAL A 53 11.93 -33.40 -7.64
N GLU A 54 13.02 -33.75 -6.96
CA GLU A 54 13.07 -33.80 -5.50
C GLU A 54 13.16 -32.41 -4.85
N ALA A 55 13.61 -31.40 -5.59
CA ALA A 55 13.72 -30.04 -5.08
C ALA A 55 12.34 -29.51 -4.66
N PRO A 56 12.20 -28.98 -3.43
CA PRO A 56 10.94 -28.40 -2.98
C PRO A 56 10.55 -27.26 -3.91
N SER A 57 9.39 -27.40 -4.56
CA SER A 57 8.80 -26.36 -5.41
C SER A 57 8.66 -25.06 -4.63
N SER A 58 9.53 -24.09 -4.89
CA SER A 58 9.36 -22.69 -4.46
C SER A 58 8.37 -21.95 -5.37
N GLY A 59 7.34 -22.66 -5.86
CA GLY A 59 6.29 -22.07 -6.69
C GLY A 59 5.61 -20.90 -5.98
N PRO A 60 4.91 -20.02 -6.73
CA PRO A 60 4.11 -18.97 -6.12
C PRO A 60 3.16 -19.64 -5.13
N ARG A 61 3.29 -19.30 -3.84
CA ARG A 61 2.30 -19.74 -2.86
C ARG A 61 0.93 -19.30 -3.39
N PRO A 62 -0.12 -20.14 -3.28
CA PRO A 62 -1.47 -19.69 -3.59
C PRO A 62 -1.70 -18.37 -2.88
N PHE A 63 -2.16 -17.36 -3.62
CA PHE A 63 -2.52 -16.08 -3.02
C PHE A 63 -3.62 -16.35 -2.01
N ASP A 64 -3.29 -16.21 -0.72
CA ASP A 64 -4.23 -16.45 0.35
C ASP A 64 -5.14 -15.23 0.51
N LEU A 65 -6.36 -15.38 0.01
CA LEU A 65 -7.41 -14.37 0.09
C LEU A 65 -7.73 -13.98 1.54
N SER A 66 -7.51 -14.87 2.52
CA SER A 66 -7.73 -14.56 3.93
C SER A 66 -6.69 -13.60 4.46
N THR A 67 -5.41 -13.85 4.20
CA THR A 67 -4.31 -12.90 4.48
C THR A 67 -4.57 -11.53 3.84
N PHE A 68 -5.04 -11.49 2.59
CA PHE A 68 -5.38 -10.21 1.95
C PHE A 68 -6.57 -9.50 2.61
N ALA A 69 -7.61 -10.24 3.01
CA ALA A 69 -8.76 -9.69 3.71
C ALA A 69 -8.37 -9.09 5.06
N ASP A 70 -7.49 -9.77 5.82
CA ASP A 70 -6.97 -9.28 7.10
C ASP A 70 -6.18 -7.98 6.92
N MET A 71 -5.31 -7.91 5.90
CA MET A 71 -4.58 -6.68 5.58
C MET A 71 -5.51 -5.52 5.20
N MET A 72 -6.58 -5.78 4.46
CA MET A 72 -7.57 -4.76 4.09
C MET A 72 -8.40 -4.29 5.29
N ALA A 73 -8.76 -5.20 6.19
CA ALA A 73 -9.47 -4.87 7.43
C ALA A 73 -8.59 -4.01 8.36
N GLU A 74 -7.29 -4.32 8.47
CA GLU A 74 -6.32 -3.53 9.22
C GLU A 74 -6.14 -2.13 8.60
N ALA A 75 -6.01 -2.04 7.28
CA ALA A 75 -5.90 -0.76 6.57
C ALA A 75 -7.15 0.12 6.71
N ALA A 76 -8.35 -0.49 6.70
CA ALA A 76 -9.60 0.21 6.94
C ALA A 76 -9.67 0.80 8.36
N GLN A 77 -9.26 0.02 9.38
CA GLN A 77 -9.21 0.49 10.77
C GLN A 77 -8.15 1.59 10.98
N ALA A 78 -7.01 1.50 10.31
CA ALA A 78 -5.98 2.55 10.37
C ALA A 78 -6.44 3.87 9.72
N THR A 79 -7.31 3.79 8.70
CA THR A 79 -7.87 4.96 8.01
C THR A 79 -8.90 5.67 8.88
N THR A 80 -9.83 4.93 9.48
CA THR A 80 -10.84 5.51 10.39
C THR A 80 -10.20 6.17 11.61
N ALA A 81 -9.20 5.53 12.22
CA ALA A 81 -8.46 6.10 13.35
C ALA A 81 -7.74 7.42 13.00
N ARG A 82 -7.20 7.55 11.78
CA ARG A 82 -6.56 8.78 11.30
C ARG A 82 -7.55 9.90 11.01
N ASP A 83 -8.75 9.57 10.55
CA ASP A 83 -9.80 10.54 10.27
C ASP A 83 -10.42 11.10 11.55
N ASP A 84 -10.55 10.26 12.60
CA ASP A 84 -11.07 10.71 13.89
C ASP A 84 -10.07 11.57 14.66
N ALA A 85 -8.77 11.28 14.58
CA ALA A 85 -7.72 12.13 15.14
C ALA A 85 -7.71 13.55 14.53
N GLY A 86 -8.18 13.72 13.29
CA GLY A 86 -8.31 15.03 12.63
C GLY A 86 -9.54 15.83 13.05
N LYS A 87 -10.49 15.23 13.77
CA LYS A 87 -11.76 15.86 14.21
C LYS A 87 -11.74 16.30 15.68
N ALA A 88 -10.68 15.99 16.42
CA ALA A 88 -10.53 16.46 17.79
C ALA A 88 -10.50 18.01 17.82
N PRO A 89 -11.15 18.68 18.78
CA PRO A 89 -11.23 20.14 18.82
C PRO A 89 -9.85 20.82 18.96
N GLU A 90 -8.87 20.10 19.50
CA GLU A 90 -7.47 20.51 19.61
C GLU A 90 -6.60 20.16 18.38
N ALA A 91 -7.15 19.45 17.39
CA ALA A 91 -6.39 19.07 16.20
C ALA A 91 -6.04 20.30 15.34
N PRO A 92 -4.82 20.38 14.79
CA PRO A 92 -4.46 21.47 13.89
C PRO A 92 -5.37 21.44 12.64
N ALA A 93 -5.95 22.59 12.30
CA ALA A 93 -6.77 22.72 11.12
C ALA A 93 -5.97 22.33 9.86
N ARG A 94 -6.45 21.30 9.15
CA ARG A 94 -5.85 20.86 7.86
C ARG A 94 -6.28 21.74 6.68
N ALA A 95 -7.33 22.54 6.86
CA ALA A 95 -7.82 23.45 5.84
C ALA A 95 -6.91 24.69 5.76
N TRP A 96 -6.62 25.14 4.53
CA TRP A 96 -5.82 26.33 4.25
C TRP A 96 -6.50 27.65 4.70
N GLY A 97 -7.80 27.60 5.00
CA GLY A 97 -8.59 28.77 5.37
C GLY A 97 -10.05 28.44 5.64
N MET A 98 -10.85 29.47 5.93
CA MET A 98 -12.30 29.39 6.10
C MET A 98 -13.02 29.64 4.78
N LYS A 99 -13.91 28.74 4.37
CA LYS A 99 -14.75 28.93 3.18
C LYS A 99 -15.82 30.00 3.44
N LEU A 100 -15.87 31.02 2.58
CA LEU A 100 -16.87 32.09 2.57
C LEU A 100 -17.64 32.03 1.25
N GLY A 101 -18.60 31.11 1.16
CA GLY A 101 -19.33 30.80 -0.07
C GLY A 101 -18.71 29.62 -0.85
N GLU A 102 -19.17 29.42 -2.08
CA GLU A 102 -18.78 28.25 -2.90
C GLU A 102 -17.33 28.34 -3.39
N ASP A 103 -16.87 29.53 -3.82
CA ASP A 103 -15.59 29.68 -4.53
C ASP A 103 -14.52 30.47 -3.78
N ARG A 104 -14.80 30.94 -2.56
CA ARG A 104 -13.86 31.80 -1.80
C ARG A 104 -13.39 31.12 -0.53
N VAL A 105 -12.08 30.99 -0.39
CA VAL A 105 -11.41 30.52 0.83
C VAL A 105 -10.59 31.68 1.38
N GLU A 106 -10.95 32.17 2.57
CA GLU A 106 -10.15 33.17 3.28
C GLU A 106 -9.08 32.51 4.13
N PRO A 107 -7.81 32.95 4.05
CA PRO A 107 -6.75 32.44 4.91
C PRO A 107 -7.10 32.56 6.39
N TRP A 108 -6.68 31.59 7.20
CA TRP A 108 -6.95 31.60 8.65
C TRP A 108 -6.38 32.85 9.35
N THR A 109 -5.33 33.46 8.82
CA THR A 109 -4.77 34.73 9.33
C THR A 109 -5.77 35.88 9.20
N THR A 110 -6.36 36.06 8.02
CA THR A 110 -7.41 37.07 7.77
C THR A 110 -8.63 36.84 8.66
N VAL A 111 -9.05 35.58 8.80
CA VAL A 111 -10.19 35.20 9.65
C VAL A 111 -9.90 35.53 11.12
N ALA A 112 -8.70 35.20 11.60
CA ALA A 112 -8.27 35.47 12.97
C ALA A 112 -8.17 36.97 13.28
N GLN A 113 -7.62 37.78 12.35
CA GLN A 113 -7.62 39.23 12.47
C GLN A 113 -9.04 39.81 12.53
N HIS A 114 -9.93 39.33 11.65
CA HIS A 114 -11.31 39.78 11.63
C HIS A 114 -12.06 39.40 12.91
N ALA A 115 -11.85 38.18 13.44
CA ALA A 115 -12.42 37.76 14.72
C ALA A 115 -11.93 38.63 15.90
N LEU A 116 -10.65 38.97 15.94
CA LEU A 116 -10.10 39.91 16.94
C LEU A 116 -10.70 41.31 16.82
N MET A 117 -10.86 41.81 15.59
CA MET A 117 -11.50 43.10 15.33
C MET A 117 -12.95 43.10 15.84
N LEU A 118 -13.75 42.10 15.45
CA LEU A 118 -15.15 41.98 15.86
C LEU A 118 -15.29 41.88 17.39
N ASP A 119 -14.40 41.13 18.05
CA ASP A 119 -14.37 41.01 19.51
C ASP A 119 -14.10 42.34 20.24
N TRP A 120 -13.53 43.33 19.55
CA TRP A 120 -13.33 44.69 20.09
C TRP A 120 -14.46 45.64 19.69
N THR A 121 -15.07 45.44 18.52
CA THR A 121 -16.12 46.30 17.98
C THR A 121 -17.50 46.03 18.58
N PHE A 122 -17.81 44.76 18.91
CA PHE A 122 -19.10 44.44 19.52
C PHE A 122 -19.18 44.95 20.97
N LEU A 123 -20.13 45.86 21.21
CA LEU A 123 -20.47 46.35 22.54
C LEU A 123 -20.95 45.16 23.40
N LYS A 124 -20.40 45.05 24.62
CA LYS A 124 -20.72 43.99 25.61
C LYS A 124 -22.23 43.83 25.88
N ALA A 125 -23.04 44.83 25.53
CA ALA A 125 -24.47 44.88 25.79
C ALA A 125 -25.33 43.96 24.90
N GLN A 126 -24.83 43.47 23.76
CA GLN A 126 -25.68 42.77 22.75
C GLN A 126 -25.45 41.26 22.59
N GLY A 127 -24.65 40.59 23.43
CA GLY A 127 -24.61 39.11 23.38
C GLY A 127 -23.26 38.46 23.60
N GLY A 128 -22.52 38.87 24.63
CA GLY A 128 -21.31 38.17 25.05
C GLY A 128 -20.12 38.35 24.10
N ARG A 129 -18.97 37.80 24.51
CA ARG A 129 -17.73 37.84 23.74
C ARG A 129 -17.74 36.66 22.77
N ILE A 130 -17.44 36.92 21.49
CA ILE A 130 -17.31 35.88 20.45
C ILE A 130 -16.15 34.93 20.78
N LEU A 131 -15.10 35.46 21.41
CA LEU A 131 -13.91 34.72 21.80
C LEU A 131 -13.86 34.50 23.31
N THR A 132 -13.52 33.28 23.72
CA THR A 132 -13.16 32.95 25.10
C THR A 132 -11.90 33.71 25.53
N LYS A 133 -11.65 33.73 26.85
CA LYS A 133 -10.45 34.39 27.41
C LYS A 133 -9.16 33.79 26.86
N GLU A 134 -9.14 32.47 26.67
CA GLU A 134 -7.97 31.72 26.22
C GLU A 134 -7.71 31.92 24.72
N GLU A 135 -8.74 31.87 23.89
CA GLU A 135 -8.61 32.15 22.45
C GLU A 135 -8.11 33.57 22.19
N ARG A 136 -8.65 34.55 22.92
CA ARG A 136 -8.19 35.94 22.84
C ARG A 136 -6.72 36.10 23.24
N ARG A 137 -6.27 35.35 24.26
CA ARG A 137 -4.87 35.36 24.70
C ARG A 137 -3.96 34.84 23.58
N ARG A 138 -4.29 33.67 23.01
CA ARG A 138 -3.52 33.05 21.92
C ARG A 138 -3.46 33.93 20.67
N LEU A 139 -4.60 34.48 20.25
CA LEU A 139 -4.65 35.36 19.08
C LEU A 139 -3.85 36.65 19.28
N LYS A 140 -3.84 37.23 20.49
CA LYS A 140 -2.99 38.38 20.80
C LYS A 140 -1.50 38.04 20.81
N GLU A 141 -1.13 36.86 21.30
CA GLU A 141 0.26 36.37 21.25
C GLU A 141 0.70 36.20 19.80
N TRP A 142 -0.14 35.65 18.93
CA TRP A 142 0.17 35.49 17.50
C TRP A 142 0.26 36.82 16.75
N ALA A 143 -0.62 37.78 17.08
CA ALA A 143 -0.54 39.15 16.57
C ALA A 143 0.80 39.80 16.94
N ARG A 144 1.23 39.64 18.22
CA ARG A 144 2.50 40.17 18.72
C ARG A 144 3.72 39.53 18.04
N LEU A 145 3.62 38.25 17.68
CA LEU A 145 4.69 37.51 16.99
C LEU A 145 4.74 37.80 15.47
N GLY A 146 3.83 38.64 14.94
CA GLY A 146 3.78 38.93 13.49
C GLY A 146 3.31 37.75 12.64
N LEU A 147 2.66 36.75 13.26
CA LEU A 147 2.17 35.55 12.56
C LEU A 147 0.79 35.75 11.93
N LEU A 148 0.18 36.93 12.15
CA LEU A 148 -1.13 37.27 11.61
C LEU A 148 -1.04 38.22 10.40
N THR A 149 0.12 38.72 10.00
CA THR A 149 0.30 39.67 8.88
C THR A 149 0.47 38.99 7.53
#